data_AF-A0AAV2RT85-F1
#
_entry.id   AF-A0AAV2RT85-F1
#
_cell.length_a   1.000
_cell.length_b   1.000
_cell.length_c   1.000
_cell.angle_alpha   90.00
_cell.angle_beta   90.00
_cell.angle_gamma   90.00
#
_symmetry.space_group_name_H-M   'P 1'
#
loop_
_entity.id
_entity.type
_entity.pdbx_description
1 polymer ?
#
loop_
_entity_poly.entity_id
_entity_poly.type
_entity_poly.pdbx_seq_one_letter_code
_entity_poly.pdbx_strand_id
1 'polypeptide(L)'
;MEATGLHDFTSTAEDELSFFKGQKLKIMSMGDDENWCTAEIADRRGMVPSNYIKIAENSWYHGKINRTEAETVLINKHEGAFLIRDSQSGEKMGAFSLSVKSSQQL
;
A
#
# COMPACT_ATOMS: atom_id res chain seq x y z
N MET A 1 -0.90 -4.88 -2.02
CA MET A 1 -1.57 -3.58 -1.74
C MET A 1 -2.98 -3.65 -2.29
N GLU A 2 -3.93 -2.85 -1.82
CA GLU A 2 -5.27 -2.80 -2.45
C GLU A 2 -5.33 -1.65 -3.46
N ALA A 3 -6.14 -1.80 -4.49
CA ALA A 3 -6.44 -0.74 -5.43
C ALA A 3 -7.94 -0.75 -5.79
N THR A 4 -8.39 0.36 -6.37
CA THR A 4 -9.77 0.51 -6.85
C THR A 4 -9.74 0.94 -8.32
N GLY A 5 -10.55 0.30 -9.17
CA GLY A 5 -10.69 0.71 -10.57
C GLY A 5 -11.25 2.13 -10.69
N LEU A 6 -10.61 2.98 -11.48
CA LEU A 6 -11.05 4.34 -11.81
C LEU A 6 -11.96 4.36 -13.04
N HIS A 7 -11.74 3.41 -13.95
CA HIS A 7 -12.45 3.21 -15.20
C HIS A 7 -12.72 1.72 -15.42
N ASP A 8 -13.60 1.40 -16.36
CA ASP A 8 -13.74 0.03 -16.84
C ASP A 8 -12.53 -0.32 -17.72
N PHE A 9 -12.04 -1.55 -17.59
CA PHE A 9 -10.97 -2.09 -18.41
C PHE A 9 -11.34 -3.50 -18.86
N THR A 10 -11.34 -3.70 -20.18
CA THR A 10 -11.58 -5.01 -20.80
C THR A 10 -10.27 -5.49 -21.40
N SER A 11 -9.87 -6.70 -21.01
CA SER A 11 -8.64 -7.35 -21.46
C SER A 11 -8.66 -7.50 -22.98
N THR A 12 -7.55 -7.13 -23.60
CA THR A 12 -7.25 -7.29 -25.03
C THR A 12 -6.22 -8.40 -25.29
N ALA A 13 -5.50 -8.83 -24.25
CA ALA A 13 -4.56 -9.94 -24.27
C ALA A 13 -4.87 -10.97 -23.15
N GLU A 14 -4.35 -12.20 -23.29
CA GLU A 14 -4.64 -13.32 -22.38
C GLU A 14 -4.05 -13.14 -20.98
N ASP A 15 -2.99 -12.35 -20.86
CA ASP A 15 -2.29 -12.04 -19.61
C ASP A 15 -2.88 -10.83 -18.86
N GLU A 16 -3.85 -10.13 -19.45
CA GLU A 16 -4.51 -8.96 -18.87
C GLU A 16 -5.72 -9.34 -18.02
N LEU A 17 -5.97 -8.57 -16.96
CA LEU A 17 -7.10 -8.79 -16.05
C LEU A 17 -8.17 -7.70 -16.22
N SER A 18 -9.37 -8.10 -16.65
CA SER A 18 -10.51 -7.18 -16.78
C SER A 18 -11.09 -6.79 -15.43
N PHE A 19 -11.52 -5.53 -15.30
CA PHE A 19 -12.21 -5.02 -14.12
C PHE A 19 -13.17 -3.87 -14.47
N PHE A 20 -14.11 -3.59 -13.57
CA PHE A 20 -15.03 -2.45 -13.70
C PHE A 20 -14.64 -1.29 -12.75
N LYS A 21 -15.08 -0.09 -13.08
CA LYS A 21 -14.92 1.11 -12.24
C LYS A 21 -15.49 0.86 -10.85
N GLY A 22 -14.69 1.14 -9.82
CA GLY A 22 -15.03 0.92 -8.42
C GLY A 22 -14.72 -0.50 -7.91
N GLN A 23 -14.35 -1.44 -8.79
CA GLN A 23 -13.96 -2.78 -8.36
C GLN A 23 -12.67 -2.74 -7.54
N LYS A 24 -12.61 -3.56 -6.50
CA LYS A 24 -11.42 -3.74 -5.68
C LYS A 24 -10.49 -4.78 -6.31
N LEU A 25 -9.21 -4.45 -6.36
CA LEU A 25 -8.15 -5.31 -6.86
C LEU A 25 -7.05 -5.43 -5.82
N LYS A 26 -6.42 -6.60 -5.75
CA LYS A 26 -5.24 -6.81 -4.93
C LYS A 26 -3.99 -6.71 -5.81
N ILE A 27 -3.22 -5.65 -5.62
CA ILE A 27 -1.95 -5.42 -6.33
C ILE A 27 -0.89 -6.35 -5.76
N MET A 28 -0.29 -7.13 -6.65
CA MET A 28 0.72 -8.15 -6.37
C MET A 28 2.14 -7.65 -6.64
N SER A 29 2.34 -6.92 -7.74
CA SER A 29 3.62 -6.29 -8.08
C SER A 29 3.39 -5.06 -8.95
N MET A 30 4.26 -4.07 -8.84
CA MET A 30 4.22 -2.84 -9.63
C MET A 30 4.92 -3.00 -11.00
N GLY A 31 5.30 -4.22 -11.39
CA GLY A 31 5.94 -4.51 -12.68
C GLY A 31 7.31 -3.84 -12.86
N ASP A 32 7.99 -4.16 -13.96
CA ASP A 32 9.17 -3.41 -14.43
C ASP A 32 8.76 -2.23 -15.33
N ASP A 33 7.56 -2.29 -15.91
CA ASP A 33 6.95 -1.23 -16.72
C ASP A 33 6.01 -0.39 -15.84
N GLU A 34 6.30 0.91 -15.71
CA GLU A 34 5.51 1.84 -14.89
C GLU A 34 4.03 1.92 -15.33
N ASN A 35 3.73 1.58 -16.59
CA ASN A 35 2.39 1.60 -17.15
C ASN A 35 1.52 0.42 -16.72
N TRP A 36 2.11 -0.65 -16.18
CA TRP A 36 1.41 -1.89 -15.88
C TRP A 36 1.72 -2.43 -14.48
N CYS A 37 0.71 -2.99 -13.83
CA CYS A 37 0.89 -3.71 -12.58
C CYS A 37 0.19 -5.07 -12.63
N THR A 38 0.68 -6.03 -11.86
CA THR A 38 0.04 -7.32 -11.70
C THR A 38 -0.98 -7.24 -10.56
N ALA A 39 -2.23 -7.60 -10.84
CA ALA A 39 -3.32 -7.60 -9.89
C ALA A 39 -4.02 -8.96 -9.80
N GLU A 40 -4.79 -9.15 -8.73
CA GLU A 40 -5.60 -10.35 -8.45
C GLU A 40 -7.05 -9.93 -8.12
N ILE A 41 -8.03 -10.60 -8.74
CA ILE A 41 -9.47 -10.49 -8.46
C ILE A 41 -10.06 -11.90 -8.42
N ALA A 42 -10.59 -12.31 -7.26
CA ALA A 42 -11.22 -13.63 -7.06
C ALA A 42 -10.34 -14.78 -7.62
N ASP A 43 -9.09 -14.82 -7.16
CA ASP A 43 -8.05 -15.80 -7.56
C ASP A 43 -7.60 -15.76 -9.03
N ARG A 44 -8.14 -14.86 -9.86
CA ARG A 44 -7.63 -14.60 -11.21
C ARG A 44 -6.59 -13.50 -11.18
N ARG A 45 -5.44 -13.78 -11.79
CA ARG A 45 -4.31 -12.85 -11.87
C ARG A 45 -4.08 -12.38 -13.30
N GLY A 46 -3.65 -11.14 -13.45
CA GLY A 46 -3.22 -10.61 -14.73
C GLY A 46 -2.76 -9.16 -14.62
N MET A 47 -2.34 -8.62 -15.75
CA MET A 47 -1.84 -7.25 -15.88
C MET A 47 -3.01 -6.27 -15.97
N VAL A 48 -2.89 -5.14 -15.28
CA VAL A 48 -3.81 -4.01 -15.37
C VAL A 48 -3.05 -2.72 -15.58
N PRO A 49 -3.59 -1.77 -16.36
CA PRO A 49 -2.93 -0.50 -16.59
C PRO A 49 -2.93 0.35 -15.32
N SER A 50 -1.75 0.81 -14.91
CA SER A 50 -1.53 1.55 -13.65
C SER A 50 -2.36 2.83 -13.59
N ASN A 51 -2.60 3.49 -14.73
CA ASN A 51 -3.40 4.71 -14.82
C ASN A 51 -4.92 4.48 -14.74
N TYR A 52 -5.39 3.23 -14.77
CA TYR A 52 -6.81 2.90 -14.62
C TYR A 52 -7.18 2.49 -13.19
N ILE A 53 -6.22 2.48 -12.28
CA ILE A 53 -6.44 2.11 -10.89
C ILE A 53 -5.96 3.21 -9.95
N LYS A 54 -6.60 3.32 -8.80
CA LYS A 54 -6.12 4.09 -7.66
C LYS A 54 -5.66 3.11 -6.59
N ILE A 55 -4.35 3.03 -6.40
CA ILE A 55 -3.77 2.27 -5.29
C ILE A 55 -4.22 2.93 -3.98
N ALA A 56 -4.71 2.13 -3.05
CA ALA A 56 -5.00 2.58 -1.71
C ALA A 56 -3.68 3.01 -1.06
N GLU A 57 -3.57 4.28 -0.73
CA GLU A 57 -2.49 4.74 0.13
C GLU A 57 -2.66 4.04 1.47
N ASN A 58 -1.69 3.20 1.82
CA ASN A 58 -1.61 2.64 3.16
C ASN A 58 -1.19 3.77 4.08
N SER A 59 -2.16 4.53 4.59
CA SER A 59 -1.91 5.63 5.54
C SER A 59 -1.23 5.17 6.84
N TRP A 60 -1.08 3.87 7.02
CA TRP A 60 -0.40 3.24 8.14
C TRP A 60 1.07 2.94 7.85
N TYR A 61 1.57 2.96 6.60
CA TYR A 61 2.99 2.76 6.29
C TYR A 61 3.64 4.06 5.82
N HIS A 62 4.66 4.51 6.55
CA HIS A 62 5.31 5.80 6.32
C HIS A 62 6.73 5.69 5.75
N GLY A 63 7.20 4.48 5.42
CA GLY A 63 8.54 4.28 4.86
C GLY A 63 9.66 4.74 5.80
N LYS A 64 10.67 5.41 5.24
CA LYS A 64 11.89 5.86 5.94
C LYS A 64 11.65 7.12 6.78
N ILE A 65 10.84 7.01 7.82
CA ILE A 65 10.76 8.03 8.87
C ILE A 65 11.45 7.55 10.14
N ASN A 66 12.08 8.50 10.83
CA ASN A 66 12.73 8.25 12.10
C ASN A 66 11.72 8.23 13.26
N ARG A 67 12.20 7.88 14.46
CA ARG A 67 11.35 7.81 15.65
C ARG A 67 10.66 9.15 15.97
N THR A 68 11.39 10.25 15.91
CA THR A 68 10.88 11.59 16.23
C THR A 68 9.84 12.07 15.20
N GLU A 69 10.06 11.77 13.92
CA GLU A 69 9.09 12.04 12.86
C GLU A 69 7.81 11.23 13.07
N ALA A 70 7.93 9.96 13.46
CA ALA A 70 6.78 9.11 13.80
C ALA A 70 5.98 9.64 15.00
N GLU A 71 6.66 10.12 16.04
CA GLU A 71 6.03 10.78 17.20
C GLU A 71 5.26 12.04 16.76
N THR A 72 5.83 12.84 15.86
CA THR A 72 5.18 14.05 15.31
C THR A 72 3.92 13.72 14.50
N VAL A 73 3.94 12.63 13.73
CA VAL A 73 2.75 12.16 12.99
C VAL A 73 1.64 11.72 13.95
N LEU A 74 2.00 11.05 15.05
CA LEU A 74 1.05 10.46 15.98
C LEU A 74 0.52 11.45 17.03
N ILE A 75 1.24 12.55 17.33
CA ILE A 75 0.90 13.45 18.44
C ILE A 75 -0.53 13.99 18.39
N ASN A 76 -1.04 14.30 17.20
CA ASN A 76 -2.40 14.84 16.98
C ASN A 76 -3.44 13.77 16.57
N LYS A 77 -3.13 12.48 16.73
CA LYS A 77 -4.05 11.38 16.43
C LYS A 77 -4.77 10.88 17.69
N HIS A 78 -5.81 10.07 17.50
CA HIS A 78 -6.51 9.42 18.60
C HIS A 78 -5.61 8.37 19.28
N GLU A 79 -5.94 8.00 20.51
CA GLU A 79 -5.25 6.91 21.21
C GLU A 79 -5.38 5.58 20.46
N GLY A 80 -4.31 4.78 20.43
CA GLY A 80 -4.24 3.56 19.64
C GLY A 80 -3.90 3.78 18.17
N ALA A 81 -3.82 5.04 17.70
CA ALA A 81 -3.31 5.32 16.36
C ALA A 81 -1.88 4.79 16.21
N PHE A 82 -1.59 4.19 15.06
CA PHE A 82 -0.31 3.55 14.81
C PHE A 82 0.19 3.82 13.41
N LEU A 83 1.49 3.60 13.22
CA LEU A 83 2.14 3.54 11.93
C LEU A 83 3.28 2.52 11.92
N ILE A 84 3.58 1.98 10.74
CA ILE A 84 4.73 1.16 10.42
C ILE A 84 5.74 2.03 9.68
N ARG A 85 7.01 1.94 10.06
CA ARG A 85 8.14 2.65 9.45
C ARG A 85 9.32 1.70 9.26
N ASP A 86 10.25 2.07 8.41
CA ASP A 86 11.50 1.33 8.25
C ASP A 86 12.32 1.41 9.55
N SER A 87 12.89 0.28 9.97
CA SER A 87 13.73 0.25 11.15
C SER A 87 15.05 0.96 10.87
N GLN A 88 15.44 1.84 11.80
CA GLN A 88 16.73 2.52 11.77
C GLN A 88 17.82 1.74 12.52
N SER A 89 17.49 0.56 13.07
CA SER A 89 18.47 -0.32 13.70
C SER A 89 19.40 -0.88 12.63
N GLY A 90 20.67 -0.47 12.65
CA GLY A 90 21.69 -0.77 11.63
C GLY A 90 22.03 -2.25 11.41
N GLU A 91 21.37 -3.18 12.10
CA GLU A 91 21.69 -4.60 12.05
C GLU A 91 20.89 -5.39 10.99
N LYS A 92 19.81 -4.83 10.42
CA LYS A 92 19.01 -5.54 9.41
C LYS A 92 18.37 -4.60 8.38
N MET A 93 18.92 -4.59 7.16
CA MET A 93 18.23 -3.99 6.01
C MET A 93 16.87 -4.67 5.81
N GLY A 94 15.81 -3.86 5.71
CA GLY A 94 14.44 -4.34 5.48
C GLY A 94 13.65 -4.72 6.74
N ALA A 95 14.16 -4.44 7.95
CA ALA A 95 13.36 -4.56 9.16
C ALA A 95 12.36 -3.39 9.28
N PHE A 96 11.21 -3.64 9.94
CA PHE A 96 10.17 -2.64 10.20
C PHE A 96 10.05 -2.36 11.70
N SER A 97 9.61 -1.15 12.04
CA SER A 97 9.25 -0.70 13.38
C SER A 97 7.79 -0.29 13.43
N LEU A 98 7.08 -0.68 14.49
CA LEU A 98 5.73 -0.21 14.82
C LEU A 98 5.81 0.94 15.83
N SER A 99 5.14 2.05 15.53
CA SER A 99 4.98 3.19 16.43
C SER A 99 3.49 3.34 16.76
N VAL A 100 3.14 3.41 18.05
CA VAL A 100 1.75 3.47 18.53
C VAL A 100 1.60 4.64 19.51
N LYS A 101 0.52 5.40 19.39
CA LYS A 101 0.12 6.40 20.38
C LYS A 101 -0.58 5.72 21.56
N SER A 102 -0.02 5.88 22.75
CA SER A 102 -0.60 5.43 24.01
C SER A 102 -0.76 6.62 24.94
N SER A 103 -1.86 6.68 25.71
CA SER A 103 -2.02 7.64 26.80
C SER A 103 -1.30 7.20 28.08
N GLN A 104 -0.90 5.92 28.18
CA GLN A 104 -0.20 5.38 29.33
C GLN A 104 1.31 5.59 29.17
N GLN A 105 1.85 6.55 29.93
CA GLN A 105 3.24 6.54 30.35
C GLN A 105 3.34 5.61 31.56
N LEU A 106 4.00 4.47 31.41
CA LEU A 106 4.53 3.72 32.55
C LEU A 106 5.78 4.44 33.09
#